data_AF-A0A812WW61-F1
#
_entry.id   AF-A0A812WW61-F1
#
_cell.length_a   1.000
_cell.length_b   1.000
_cell.length_c   1.000
_cell.angle_alpha   90.00
_cell.angle_beta   90.00
_cell.angle_gamma   90.00
#
_symmetry.space_group_name_H-M   'P 1'
#
loop_
_entity.id
_entity.type
_entity.pdbx_description
1 polymer ?
#
loop_
_entity_poly.entity_id
_entity_poly.type
_entity_poly.pdbx_seq_one_letter_code
_entity_poly.pdbx_strand_id
1 'polypeptide(L)'
;MPAMTEITKGLTVQKLLSDVQPDSKRADMSKIVAMFKKHSKEIHVYGGSIIGAGKMLYQSKSQKPYNWLQCGVAARASNITMYFGCIFKLTDKEVKKIGPKCTHGVGCLHFKSLEEVNVSALEALMKRAFAVKVFASSDDDPEPYNLKADVFSFGILMYEVMERQLPYSERFGNDVSDPRISLHVCMGLRPEVRSSTSEDSPEVREAIRNLMQRAWHNEPDDRPSFPELEEVLKGQWEALGGARGLEAR
;
A
#
# COMPACT_ATOMS: atom_id res chain seq x y z
N MET A 1 -16.19 -18.54 7.76
CA MET A 1 -16.51 -18.04 6.41
C MET A 1 -15.29 -18.18 5.50
N PRO A 2 -15.12 -19.29 4.78
CA PRO A 2 -14.27 -19.30 3.58
C PRO A 2 -15.17 -19.51 2.34
N ALA A 3 -15.33 -18.48 1.51
CA ALA A 3 -16.08 -18.59 0.23
C ALA A 3 -15.80 -17.45 -0.76
N MET A 4 -15.40 -16.27 -0.30
CA MET A 4 -15.20 -15.10 -1.19
C MET A 4 -13.76 -14.99 -1.72
N THR A 5 -12.79 -15.62 -1.05
CA THR A 5 -11.34 -15.48 -1.22
C THR A 5 -10.69 -16.50 -2.12
N GLU A 6 -11.48 -17.39 -2.69
CA GLU A 6 -10.98 -18.43 -3.58
C GLU A 6 -11.37 -18.15 -5.03
N ILE A 7 -10.44 -18.47 -5.94
CA ILE A 7 -10.72 -18.50 -7.37
C ILE A 7 -11.77 -19.59 -7.63
N THR A 8 -12.87 -19.19 -8.24
CA THR A 8 -13.97 -20.07 -8.60
C THR A 8 -13.60 -20.87 -9.85
N LYS A 9 -13.20 -22.13 -9.65
CA LYS A 9 -12.85 -23.04 -10.75
C LYS A 9 -14.04 -23.22 -11.71
N GLY A 10 -13.77 -23.16 -13.01
CA GLY A 10 -14.79 -23.38 -14.06
C GLY A 10 -15.70 -22.20 -14.37
N LEU A 11 -15.58 -21.07 -13.66
CA LEU A 11 -16.32 -19.84 -13.96
C LEU A 11 -15.40 -18.80 -14.60
N THR A 12 -15.65 -18.49 -15.88
CA THR A 12 -14.88 -17.48 -16.61
C THR A 12 -15.44 -16.08 -16.40
N VAL A 13 -14.60 -15.08 -16.61
CA VAL A 13 -15.00 -13.66 -16.59
C VAL A 13 -16.10 -13.39 -17.60
N GLN A 14 -16.00 -13.95 -18.81
CA GLN A 14 -16.97 -13.78 -19.88
C GLN A 14 -18.34 -14.36 -19.49
N LYS A 15 -18.35 -15.56 -18.90
CA LYS A 15 -19.58 -16.19 -18.42
C LYS A 15 -20.22 -15.39 -17.28
N LEU A 16 -19.43 -14.90 -16.33
CA LEU A 16 -19.98 -14.06 -15.27
C LEU A 16 -20.55 -12.74 -15.83
N LEU A 17 -19.88 -12.12 -16.81
CA LEU A 17 -20.35 -10.89 -17.43
C LEU A 17 -21.64 -11.10 -18.24
N SER A 18 -21.83 -12.23 -18.94
CA SER A 18 -23.05 -12.48 -19.72
C SER A 18 -24.31 -12.48 -18.84
N ASP A 19 -24.16 -12.91 -17.59
CA ASP A 19 -25.25 -13.04 -16.63
C ASP A 19 -25.58 -11.71 -15.92
N VAL A 20 -24.77 -10.66 -16.11
CA VAL A 20 -25.00 -9.35 -15.49
C VAL A 20 -26.18 -8.64 -16.15
N GLN A 21 -27.12 -8.20 -15.31
CA GLN A 21 -28.26 -7.36 -15.67
C GLN A 21 -28.36 -6.13 -14.75
N PRO A 22 -28.92 -5.00 -15.23
CA PRO A 22 -29.31 -4.74 -16.62
C PRO A 22 -28.10 -4.61 -17.57
N ASP A 23 -28.36 -4.62 -18.88
CA ASP A 23 -27.33 -4.50 -19.93
C ASP A 23 -26.40 -3.28 -19.76
N SER A 24 -26.92 -2.15 -19.25
CA SER A 24 -26.10 -0.98 -18.92
C SER A 24 -25.05 -1.28 -17.84
N LYS A 25 -25.43 -2.01 -16.79
CA LYS A 25 -24.51 -2.47 -15.74
C LYS A 25 -23.47 -3.44 -16.30
N ARG A 26 -23.87 -4.33 -17.22
CA ARG A 26 -22.93 -5.24 -17.92
C ARG A 26 -21.91 -4.47 -18.76
N ALA A 27 -22.34 -3.42 -19.46
CA ALA A 27 -21.45 -2.56 -20.24
C ALA A 27 -20.42 -1.86 -19.34
N ASP A 28 -20.85 -1.32 -18.20
CA ASP A 28 -19.96 -0.68 -17.23
C ASP A 28 -18.98 -1.67 -16.60
N MET A 29 -19.45 -2.84 -16.19
CA MET A 29 -18.60 -3.94 -15.72
C MET A 29 -17.55 -4.32 -16.77
N SER A 30 -17.94 -4.42 -18.05
CA SER A 30 -17.04 -4.76 -19.15
C SER A 30 -15.96 -3.71 -19.37
N LYS A 31 -16.31 -2.42 -19.27
CA LYS A 31 -15.34 -1.30 -19.33
C LYS A 31 -14.34 -1.37 -18.18
N ILE A 32 -14.79 -1.64 -16.96
CA ILE A 32 -13.92 -1.80 -15.79
C ILE A 32 -12.95 -2.98 -15.98
N VAL A 33 -13.44 -4.12 -16.46
CA VAL A 33 -12.59 -5.28 -16.76
C VAL A 33 -11.56 -4.94 -17.86
N ALA A 34 -11.92 -4.11 -18.84
CA ALA A 34 -10.96 -3.63 -19.83
C ALA A 34 -9.88 -2.73 -19.19
N MET A 35 -10.23 -1.90 -18.20
CA MET A 35 -9.24 -1.14 -17.41
C MET A 35 -8.29 -2.07 -16.64
N PHE A 36 -8.81 -3.13 -16.00
CA PHE A 36 -7.98 -4.12 -15.31
C PHE A 36 -6.96 -4.79 -16.22
N LYS A 37 -7.35 -5.13 -17.45
CA LYS A 37 -6.46 -5.75 -18.45
C LYS A 37 -5.26 -4.87 -18.83
N LYS A 38 -5.34 -3.54 -18.61
CA LYS A 38 -4.20 -2.64 -18.81
C LYS A 38 -3.11 -2.81 -17.74
N HIS A 39 -3.47 -3.35 -16.56
CA HIS A 39 -2.59 -3.43 -15.40
C HIS A 39 -2.20 -4.85 -15.01
N SER A 40 -3.02 -5.86 -15.32
CA SER A 40 -2.72 -7.25 -14.97
C SER A 40 -3.21 -8.23 -16.02
N LYS A 41 -2.42 -9.30 -16.19
CA LYS A 41 -2.80 -10.49 -16.97
C LYS A 41 -3.57 -11.51 -16.12
N GLU A 42 -3.46 -11.43 -14.79
CA GLU A 42 -4.15 -12.31 -13.86
C GLU A 42 -5.52 -11.75 -13.54
N ILE A 43 -6.54 -12.29 -14.20
CA ILE A 43 -7.94 -11.90 -13.97
C ILE A 43 -8.79 -13.16 -13.78
N HIS A 44 -9.40 -13.28 -12.61
CA HIS A 44 -10.14 -14.46 -12.19
C HIS A 44 -11.47 -14.09 -11.53
N VAL A 45 -12.40 -15.04 -11.52
CA VAL A 45 -13.61 -14.90 -10.72
C VAL A 45 -13.35 -15.44 -9.31
N TYR A 46 -13.64 -14.63 -8.31
CA TYR A 46 -13.53 -14.95 -6.89
C TYR A 46 -14.92 -15.06 -6.26
N GLY A 47 -15.12 -16.09 -5.43
CA GLY A 47 -16.37 -16.31 -4.71
C GLY A 47 -17.63 -16.27 -5.55
N GLY A 48 -17.54 -16.75 -6.79
CA GLY A 48 -18.64 -16.82 -7.76
C GLY A 48 -19.17 -15.49 -8.30
N SER A 49 -18.69 -14.34 -7.82
CA SER A 49 -19.36 -13.05 -8.11
C SER A 49 -18.43 -11.84 -8.23
N ILE A 50 -17.15 -11.96 -7.91
CA ILE A 50 -16.18 -10.87 -8.01
C ILE A 50 -15.23 -11.16 -9.16
N ILE A 51 -15.09 -10.24 -10.11
CA ILE A 51 -14.03 -10.28 -11.11
C ILE A 51 -12.83 -9.56 -10.51
N GLY A 52 -11.82 -10.31 -10.07
CA GLY A 52 -10.61 -9.80 -9.45
C GLY A 52 -9.45 -9.76 -10.44
N ALA A 53 -8.57 -8.79 -10.28
CA ALA A 53 -7.38 -8.58 -11.09
C ALA A 53 -6.15 -8.34 -10.19
N GLY A 54 -5.01 -8.88 -10.63
CA GLY A 54 -3.79 -8.92 -9.85
C GLY A 54 -3.86 -9.92 -8.69
N LYS A 55 -2.70 -10.15 -8.07
CA LYS A 55 -2.54 -11.10 -6.98
C LYS A 55 -1.83 -10.42 -5.82
N MET A 56 -2.33 -10.68 -4.63
CA MET A 56 -1.77 -10.22 -3.37
C MET A 56 -1.92 -11.34 -2.35
N LEU A 57 -0.91 -11.55 -1.52
CA LEU A 57 -1.04 -12.42 -0.36
C LEU A 57 -1.58 -11.61 0.82
N TYR A 58 -2.75 -11.98 1.33
CA TYR A 58 -3.35 -11.34 2.49
C TYR A 58 -3.25 -12.27 3.70
N GLN A 59 -2.75 -11.74 4.81
CA GLN A 59 -2.71 -12.44 6.10
C GLN A 59 -3.34 -11.55 7.17
N SER A 60 -4.39 -12.04 7.83
CA SER A 60 -4.89 -11.41 9.06
C SER A 60 -4.16 -12.00 10.27
N LYS A 61 -4.27 -11.35 11.44
CA LYS A 61 -3.59 -11.73 12.69
C LYS A 61 -3.82 -13.19 13.15
N SER A 62 -4.83 -13.89 12.62
CA SER A 62 -5.23 -15.22 13.08
C SER A 62 -5.46 -16.26 11.98
N GLN A 63 -5.24 -15.92 10.71
CA GLN A 63 -5.53 -16.82 9.58
C GLN A 63 -4.29 -17.14 8.78
N LYS A 64 -4.29 -18.34 8.18
CA LYS A 64 -3.30 -18.69 7.17
C LYS A 64 -3.35 -17.66 6.03
N PRO A 65 -2.19 -17.28 5.46
CA PRO A 65 -2.16 -16.41 4.29
C PRO A 65 -3.03 -16.97 3.17
N TYR A 66 -3.76 -16.10 2.47
CA TYR A 66 -4.56 -16.50 1.31
C TYR A 66 -4.34 -15.53 0.14
N ASN A 67 -4.48 -16.05 -1.08
CA ASN A 67 -4.41 -15.24 -2.28
C ASN A 67 -5.67 -14.38 -2.40
N TRP A 68 -5.46 -13.11 -2.71
CA TRP A 68 -6.51 -12.13 -2.92
C TRP A 68 -6.17 -11.25 -4.13
N LEU A 69 -7.13 -10.42 -4.49
CA LEU A 69 -7.05 -9.49 -5.62
C LEU A 69 -6.51 -8.12 -5.18
N GLN A 70 -5.74 -7.45 -6.04
CA GLN A 70 -5.35 -6.04 -5.83
C GLN A 70 -6.53 -5.11 -6.14
N CYS A 71 -7.24 -5.39 -7.24
CA CYS A 71 -8.48 -4.72 -7.61
C CYS A 71 -9.54 -5.73 -8.01
N GLY A 72 -10.81 -5.39 -7.84
CA GLY A 72 -11.89 -6.23 -8.31
C GLY A 72 -13.19 -5.49 -8.47
N VAL A 73 -14.14 -6.10 -9.17
CA VAL A 73 -15.45 -5.52 -9.41
C VAL A 73 -16.54 -6.58 -9.28
N ALA A 74 -17.68 -6.20 -8.70
CA ALA A 74 -18.86 -7.05 -8.65
C ALA A 74 -20.12 -6.27 -8.99
N ALA A 75 -20.98 -6.88 -9.80
CA ALA A 75 -22.35 -6.42 -9.97
C ALA A 75 -23.15 -6.85 -8.74
N ARG A 76 -23.63 -5.88 -7.95
CA ARG A 76 -24.56 -6.10 -6.84
C ARG A 76 -25.96 -5.65 -7.24
N ALA A 77 -26.95 -6.00 -6.42
CA ALA A 77 -28.37 -5.75 -6.73
C ALA A 77 -28.62 -4.29 -7.12
N SER A 78 -28.22 -3.34 -6.26
CA SER A 78 -28.42 -1.91 -6.48
C SER A 78 -27.24 -1.18 -7.13
N ASN A 79 -26.02 -1.69 -6.96
CA ASN A 79 -24.79 -0.95 -7.28
C ASN A 79 -23.75 -1.82 -8.01
N ILE A 80 -22.76 -1.18 -8.63
CA ILE A 80 -21.45 -1.75 -8.94
C ILE A 80 -20.56 -1.51 -7.72
N THR A 81 -19.89 -2.55 -7.26
CA THR A 81 -18.92 -2.48 -6.16
C THR A 81 -17.52 -2.73 -6.69
N MET A 82 -16.65 -1.73 -6.53
CA MET A 82 -15.22 -1.81 -6.75
C MET A 82 -14.51 -2.19 -5.45
N TYR A 83 -13.62 -3.17 -5.50
CA TYR A 83 -12.77 -3.62 -4.41
C TYR A 83 -11.33 -3.18 -4.69
N PHE A 84 -10.66 -2.63 -3.68
CA PHE A 84 -9.24 -2.26 -3.76
C PHE A 84 -8.44 -3.00 -2.69
N GLY A 85 -8.43 -4.33 -2.78
CA GLY A 85 -7.47 -5.24 -2.11
C GLY A 85 -7.12 -4.97 -0.65
N CYS A 86 -8.00 -4.39 0.17
CA CYS A 86 -7.65 -3.87 1.51
C CYS A 86 -6.50 -2.83 1.53
N ILE A 87 -6.05 -2.37 0.36
CA ILE A 87 -4.89 -1.50 0.14
C ILE A 87 -5.16 -0.06 0.61
N PHE A 88 -6.42 0.35 0.57
CA PHE A 88 -6.83 1.71 0.89
C PHE A 88 -7.86 1.69 2.01
N LYS A 89 -7.73 2.64 2.94
CA LYS A 89 -8.90 3.18 3.62
C LYS A 89 -9.42 4.32 2.75
N LEU A 90 -10.46 4.04 1.96
CA LEU A 90 -11.09 5.09 1.18
C LEU A 90 -11.61 6.18 2.10
N THR A 91 -11.35 7.43 1.74
CA THR A 91 -11.81 8.60 2.48
C THR A 91 -12.94 9.29 1.73
N ASP A 92 -13.85 9.95 2.46
CA ASP A 92 -14.92 10.76 1.86
C ASP A 92 -14.37 11.78 0.85
N LYS A 93 -13.20 12.36 1.14
CA LYS A 93 -12.55 13.34 0.26
C LYS A 93 -12.12 12.73 -1.06
N GLU A 94 -11.53 11.54 -1.06
CA GLU A 94 -11.14 10.85 -2.29
C GLU A 94 -12.39 10.40 -3.08
N VAL A 95 -13.39 9.85 -2.39
CA VAL A 95 -14.61 9.35 -3.02
C VAL A 95 -15.43 10.47 -3.65
N LYS A 96 -15.52 11.65 -3.01
CA LYS A 96 -16.17 12.83 -3.60
C LYS A 96 -15.50 13.32 -4.88
N LYS A 97 -14.18 13.11 -5.05
CA LYS A 97 -13.48 13.40 -6.32
C LYS A 97 -13.83 12.40 -7.42
N ILE A 98 -14.13 11.16 -7.03
CA ILE A 98 -14.55 10.11 -7.97
C ILE A 98 -15.98 10.37 -8.41
N GLY A 99 -16.90 10.67 -7.50
CA GLY A 99 -18.25 11.06 -7.86
C GLY A 99 -19.07 11.49 -6.65
N PRO A 100 -19.92 12.52 -6.77
CA PRO A 100 -20.67 13.06 -5.63
C PRO A 100 -21.72 12.08 -5.07
N LYS A 101 -22.13 11.10 -5.88
CA LYS A 101 -23.11 10.04 -5.51
C LYS A 101 -22.45 8.72 -5.10
N CYS A 102 -21.13 8.63 -5.25
CA CYS A 102 -20.39 7.44 -4.85
C CYS A 102 -20.37 7.31 -3.32
N THR A 103 -20.47 6.08 -2.83
CA THR A 103 -20.32 5.76 -1.40
C THR A 103 -19.20 4.75 -1.22
N HIS A 104 -18.75 4.52 0.01
CA HIS A 104 -17.65 3.60 0.25
C HIS A 104 -17.79 2.85 1.59
N GLY A 105 -17.20 1.66 1.62
CA GLY A 105 -16.80 0.99 2.85
C GLY A 105 -15.32 1.26 3.14
N VAL A 106 -14.68 0.42 3.96
CA VAL A 106 -13.26 0.61 4.31
C VAL A 106 -12.36 0.55 3.06
N GLY A 107 -12.48 -0.50 2.25
CA GLY A 107 -11.66 -0.71 1.04
C GLY A 107 -12.46 -0.95 -0.23
N CYS A 108 -13.74 -0.56 -0.23
CA CYS A 108 -14.64 -0.73 -1.37
C CYS A 108 -15.36 0.57 -1.73
N LEU A 109 -15.52 0.79 -3.02
CA LEU A 109 -16.24 1.93 -3.60
C LEU A 109 -17.53 1.39 -4.23
N HIS A 110 -18.63 2.13 -4.06
CA HIS A 110 -19.94 1.78 -4.59
C HIS A 110 -20.48 2.93 -5.44
N PHE A 111 -21.01 2.61 -6.62
CA PHE A 111 -21.67 3.54 -7.52
C PHE A 111 -22.70 2.79 -8.38
N LYS A 112 -23.65 3.49 -8.99
CA LYS A 112 -24.70 2.88 -9.81
C LYS A 112 -24.26 2.63 -11.25
N SER A 113 -23.49 3.56 -11.80
CA SER A 113 -23.00 3.52 -13.18
C SER A 113 -21.70 4.30 -13.33
N LEU A 114 -20.91 4.01 -14.37
CA LEU A 114 -19.74 4.81 -14.71
C LEU A 114 -20.09 6.23 -15.17
N GLU A 115 -21.34 6.52 -15.52
CA GLU A 115 -21.77 7.89 -15.90
C GLU A 115 -21.67 8.90 -14.74
N GLU A 116 -21.80 8.44 -13.49
CA GLU A 116 -21.64 9.29 -12.30
C GLU A 116 -20.21 9.26 -11.72
N VAL A 117 -19.28 8.65 -12.45
CA VAL A 117 -17.89 8.42 -12.03
C VAL A 117 -16.92 9.18 -12.92
N ASN A 118 -16.03 9.95 -12.31
CA ASN A 118 -14.82 10.45 -12.93
C ASN A 118 -13.87 9.27 -13.18
N VAL A 119 -13.92 8.74 -14.41
CA VAL A 119 -13.14 7.58 -14.83
C VAL A 119 -11.63 7.79 -14.64
N SER A 120 -11.12 8.99 -14.90
CA SER A 120 -9.69 9.28 -14.71
C SER A 120 -9.27 9.19 -13.23
N ALA A 121 -10.12 9.65 -12.31
CA ALA A 121 -9.88 9.51 -10.87
C ALA A 121 -9.95 8.04 -10.42
N LEU A 122 -10.88 7.27 -10.99
CA LEU A 122 -10.98 5.83 -10.75
C LEU A 122 -9.74 5.07 -11.26
N GLU A 123 -9.29 5.36 -12.48
CA GLU A 123 -8.07 4.75 -13.06
C GLU A 123 -6.82 5.12 -12.24
N ALA A 124 -6.72 6.35 -11.73
CA ALA A 124 -5.63 6.74 -10.83
C ALA A 124 -5.62 5.93 -9.52
N LEU A 125 -6.81 5.65 -8.97
CA LEU A 125 -6.96 4.80 -7.79
C LEU A 125 -6.61 3.33 -8.09
N MET A 126 -7.06 2.80 -9.23
CA MET A 126 -6.67 1.46 -9.71
C MET A 126 -5.16 1.36 -9.89
N LYS A 127 -4.53 2.36 -10.53
CA LYS A 127 -3.08 2.40 -10.75
C LYS A 127 -2.33 2.34 -9.42
N ARG A 128 -2.77 3.08 -8.40
CA ARG A 128 -2.21 2.98 -7.04
C ARG A 128 -2.36 1.57 -6.47
N ALA A 129 -3.52 0.93 -6.67
CA ALA A 129 -3.77 -0.42 -6.14
C ALA A 129 -2.86 -1.48 -6.78
N PHE A 130 -2.68 -1.41 -8.11
CA PHE A 130 -1.80 -2.30 -8.85
C PHE A 130 -0.31 -2.01 -8.64
N ALA A 131 0.05 -0.76 -8.31
CA ALA A 131 1.44 -0.38 -8.01
C ALA A 131 1.97 -0.98 -6.70
N VAL A 132 1.09 -1.47 -5.83
CA VAL A 132 1.52 -2.15 -4.60
C VAL A 132 2.11 -3.49 -4.96
N LYS A 133 3.45 -3.56 -5.01
CA LYS A 133 4.19 -4.81 -4.95
C LYS A 133 4.04 -5.36 -3.53
N VAL A 134 2.91 -6.00 -3.24
CA VAL A 134 2.80 -6.77 -2.00
C VAL A 134 3.62 -8.01 -2.24
N PHE A 135 4.67 -8.20 -1.43
CA PHE A 135 5.58 -9.34 -1.37
C PHE A 135 5.00 -10.58 -2.06
N ALA A 136 5.10 -10.58 -3.39
CA ALA A 136 5.00 -11.79 -4.15
C ALA A 136 6.40 -12.33 -3.98
N SER A 137 6.58 -13.20 -3.00
CA SER A 137 7.54 -14.26 -3.20
C SER A 137 7.03 -14.99 -4.46
N SER A 138 7.46 -14.52 -5.63
CA SER A 138 7.60 -15.44 -6.74
C SER A 138 8.48 -16.58 -6.21
N ASP A 139 8.17 -17.81 -6.60
CA ASP A 139 9.05 -18.95 -6.34
C ASP A 139 10.48 -18.72 -6.91
N ASP A 140 10.69 -17.62 -7.67
CA ASP A 140 11.93 -17.13 -8.24
C ASP A 140 12.61 -15.95 -7.49
N ASP A 141 12.08 -15.43 -6.37
CA ASP A 141 12.76 -14.35 -5.61
C ASP A 141 13.71 -14.96 -4.54
N PRO A 142 15.05 -14.97 -4.75
CA PRO A 142 15.90 -15.95 -4.10
C PRO A 142 16.00 -15.79 -2.58
N GLU A 143 15.88 -14.58 -2.02
CA GLU A 143 15.81 -14.39 -0.56
C GLU A 143 15.09 -13.07 -0.21
N PRO A 144 13.88 -13.10 0.38
CA PRO A 144 13.14 -11.88 0.76
C PRO A 144 13.83 -11.10 1.90
N TYR A 145 14.85 -11.69 2.53
CA TYR A 145 15.66 -11.10 3.59
C TYR A 145 17.10 -10.96 3.10
N ASN A 146 17.55 -9.73 2.94
CA ASN A 146 18.91 -9.41 2.55
C ASN A 146 19.38 -8.16 3.30
N LEU A 147 20.66 -7.78 3.13
CA LEU A 147 21.23 -6.62 3.82
C LEU A 147 20.47 -5.30 3.56
N LYS A 148 19.80 -5.16 2.40
CA LYS A 148 18.98 -3.97 2.12
C LYS A 148 17.67 -3.97 2.91
N ALA A 149 17.13 -5.14 3.29
CA ALA A 149 16.00 -5.24 4.21
C ALA A 149 16.40 -4.81 5.64
N ASP A 150 17.61 -5.15 6.08
CA ASP A 150 18.15 -4.69 7.35
C ASP A 150 18.36 -3.16 7.36
N VAL A 151 18.89 -2.59 6.27
CA VAL A 151 19.01 -1.12 6.12
C VAL A 151 17.64 -0.43 6.22
N PHE A 152 16.60 -1.02 5.63
CA PHE A 152 15.24 -0.48 5.77
C PHE A 152 14.79 -0.45 7.22
N SER A 153 14.95 -1.58 7.92
CA SER A 153 14.59 -1.70 9.34
C SER A 153 15.38 -0.73 10.21
N PHE A 154 16.67 -0.52 9.90
CA PHE A 154 17.50 0.48 10.54
C PHE A 154 16.96 1.91 10.31
N GLY A 155 16.49 2.24 9.10
CA GLY A 155 15.81 3.52 8.84
C GLY A 155 14.55 3.73 9.67
N ILE A 156 13.73 2.68 9.88
CA ILE A 156 12.58 2.76 10.79
C ILE A 156 13.02 2.95 12.25
N LEU A 157 14.11 2.30 12.69
CA LEU A 157 14.66 2.51 14.04
C LEU A 157 15.21 3.93 14.22
N MET A 158 15.89 4.48 13.22
CA MET A 158 16.34 5.87 13.24
C MET A 158 15.16 6.83 13.44
N TYR A 159 14.03 6.57 12.77
CA TYR A 159 12.80 7.34 12.98
C TYR A 159 12.30 7.26 14.42
N GLU A 160 12.21 6.06 15.00
CA GLU A 160 11.76 5.87 16.38
C GLU A 160 12.64 6.64 17.37
N VAL A 161 13.96 6.66 17.15
CA VAL A 161 14.92 7.44 17.95
C VAL A 161 14.71 8.95 17.76
N MET A 162 14.62 9.42 16.52
CA MET A 162 14.52 10.86 16.20
C MET A 162 13.20 11.49 16.66
N GLU A 163 12.09 10.78 16.44
CA GLU A 163 10.75 11.29 16.70
C GLU A 163 10.22 10.86 18.07
N ARG A 164 10.90 9.93 18.75
CA ARG A 164 10.53 9.39 20.07
C ARG A 164 9.08 8.90 20.12
N GLN A 165 8.62 8.33 19.01
CA GLN A 165 7.27 7.80 18.85
C GLN A 165 7.32 6.49 18.05
N LEU A 166 6.37 5.60 18.31
CA LEU A 166 6.24 4.37 17.55
C LEU A 166 5.96 4.71 16.06
N PRO A 167 6.60 4.01 15.12
CA PRO A 167 6.37 4.24 13.69
C PRO A 167 4.90 4.00 13.34
N TYR A 168 4.32 4.93 12.57
CA TYR A 168 2.92 4.91 12.12
C TYR A 168 1.86 5.04 13.22
N SER A 169 2.24 5.40 14.45
CA SER A 169 1.32 5.55 15.58
C SER A 169 0.28 6.66 15.39
N GLU A 170 0.60 7.68 14.61
CA GLU A 170 -0.32 8.75 14.18
C GLU A 170 -1.52 8.23 13.41
N ARG A 171 -1.37 7.07 12.75
CA ARG A 171 -2.38 6.51 11.85
C ARG A 171 -3.02 5.23 12.38
N PHE A 172 -2.26 4.38 13.07
CA PHE A 172 -2.71 3.07 13.53
C PHE A 172 -2.71 2.91 15.05
N GLY A 173 -2.37 3.97 15.80
CA GLY A 173 -2.19 3.89 17.25
C GLY A 173 -0.99 3.00 17.61
N ASN A 174 -1.00 2.42 18.81
CA ASN A 174 0.17 1.70 19.34
C ASN A 174 0.25 0.24 18.88
N ASP A 175 -0.60 -0.19 17.96
CA ASP A 175 -0.62 -1.57 17.45
C ASP A 175 0.36 -1.75 16.29
N VAL A 176 1.62 -2.01 16.62
CA VAL A 176 2.71 -2.24 15.63
C VAL A 176 2.52 -3.51 14.80
N SER A 177 1.56 -4.37 15.17
CA SER A 177 1.22 -5.60 14.44
C SER A 177 0.07 -5.40 13.45
N ASP A 178 -0.38 -4.17 13.25
CA ASP A 178 -1.46 -3.86 12.31
C ASP A 178 -1.03 -4.20 10.87
N PRO A 179 -1.71 -5.14 10.18
CA PRO A 179 -1.34 -5.54 8.82
C PRO A 179 -1.43 -4.39 7.79
N ARG A 180 -2.10 -3.28 8.14
CA ARG A 180 -2.16 -2.06 7.32
C ARG A 180 -0.84 -1.29 7.31
N ILE A 181 0.06 -1.52 8.27
CA ILE A 181 1.41 -0.94 8.30
C ILE A 181 2.24 -1.51 7.14
N SER A 182 2.33 -2.84 7.02
CA SER A 182 3.07 -3.51 5.94
C SER A 182 2.59 -3.03 4.56
N LEU A 183 1.30 -2.82 4.44
CA LEU A 183 0.67 -2.30 3.24
C LEU A 183 1.05 -0.83 2.94
N HIS A 184 1.06 0.04 3.96
CA HIS A 184 1.55 1.42 3.82
C HIS A 184 3.01 1.43 3.34
N VAL A 185 3.85 0.59 3.94
CA VAL A 185 5.24 0.42 3.52
C VAL A 185 5.32 0.05 2.04
N CYS A 186 4.55 -0.95 1.59
CA CYS A 186 4.50 -1.41 0.19
C CYS A 186 3.98 -0.34 -0.78
N MET A 187 3.19 0.61 -0.30
CA MET A 187 2.70 1.75 -1.09
C MET A 187 3.70 2.91 -1.16
N GLY A 188 4.91 2.75 -0.60
CA GLY A 188 5.89 3.82 -0.48
C GLY A 188 5.56 4.86 0.59
N LEU A 189 4.54 4.62 1.44
CA LEU A 189 4.18 5.52 2.52
C LEU A 189 5.09 5.28 3.74
N ARG A 190 5.47 6.36 4.41
CA ARG A 190 6.39 6.36 5.57
C ARG A 190 5.77 7.10 6.76
N PRO A 191 6.25 6.88 7.98
CA PRO A 191 5.77 7.59 9.15
C PRO A 191 5.92 9.11 8.99
N GLU A 192 5.00 9.87 9.58
CA GLU A 192 5.08 11.33 9.54
C GLU A 192 6.27 11.83 10.36
N VAL A 193 7.14 12.63 9.72
CA VAL A 193 8.32 13.21 10.36
C VAL A 193 8.03 14.65 10.72
N ARG A 194 8.16 15.04 11.99
CA ARG A 194 7.84 16.39 12.44
C ARG A 194 8.87 17.39 11.92
N SER A 195 8.39 18.52 11.43
CA SER A 195 9.22 19.71 11.25
C SER A 195 9.49 20.29 12.65
N SER A 196 10.66 20.03 13.24
CA SER A 196 11.01 20.74 14.47
C SER A 196 11.53 22.12 14.13
N THR A 197 11.27 23.05 15.04
CA THR A 197 11.77 24.42 15.06
C THR A 197 12.93 24.59 16.07
N SER A 198 13.48 23.50 16.60
CA SER A 198 14.51 23.55 17.64
C SER A 198 15.89 23.85 17.04
N GLU A 199 16.55 24.89 17.54
CA GLU A 199 17.73 25.56 16.97
C GLU A 199 19.07 24.81 17.14
N ASP A 200 19.12 23.70 17.86
CA ASP A 200 20.38 22.98 18.10
C ASP A 200 20.79 22.12 16.89
N SER A 201 21.84 22.58 16.20
CA SER A 201 22.54 21.88 15.09
C SER A 201 21.61 21.44 13.95
N PRO A 202 20.93 22.38 13.26
CA PRO A 202 19.96 22.08 12.20
C PRO A 202 20.57 21.30 11.04
N GLU A 203 21.85 21.54 10.71
CA GLU A 203 22.56 20.85 9.63
C GLU A 203 22.73 19.36 9.93
N VAL A 204 23.15 19.04 11.16
CA VAL A 204 23.33 17.65 11.59
C VAL A 204 21.98 16.93 11.59
N ARG A 205 20.94 17.58 12.14
CA ARG A 205 19.60 17.00 12.18
C ARG A 205 19.07 16.72 10.78
N GLU A 206 19.29 17.63 9.84
CA GLU A 206 18.87 17.46 8.45
C GLU A 206 19.68 16.37 7.73
N ALA A 207 20.99 16.25 8.01
CA ALA A 207 21.80 15.16 7.49
C ALA A 207 21.29 13.78 7.98
N ILE A 208 20.98 13.65 9.28
CA ILE A 208 20.42 12.42 9.85
C ILE A 208 19.02 12.13 9.27
N ARG A 209 18.18 13.15 9.09
CA ARG A 209 16.86 13.01 8.44
C ARG A 209 16.98 12.48 7.01
N ASN A 210 17.88 13.05 6.22
CA ASN A 210 18.13 12.61 4.85
C ASN A 210 18.68 11.19 4.80
N LEU A 211 19.59 10.83 5.72
CA LEU A 211 20.12 9.47 5.82
C LEU A 211 19.02 8.46 6.16
N MET A 212 18.19 8.75 7.17
CA MET A 212 17.02 7.96 7.53
C MET A 212 16.07 7.79 6.33
N GLN A 213 15.82 8.87 5.58
CA GLN A 213 14.92 8.84 4.44
C GLN A 213 15.45 8.02 3.25
N ARG A 214 16.77 8.00 3.06
CA ARG A 214 17.41 7.09 2.10
C ARG A 214 17.39 5.64 2.59
N ALA A 215 17.62 5.40 3.88
CA ALA A 215 17.63 4.07 4.48
C ALA A 215 16.30 3.34 4.31
N TRP A 216 15.16 4.02 4.47
CA TRP A 216 13.83 3.42 4.29
C TRP A 216 13.27 3.56 2.86
N HIS A 217 14.10 3.81 1.84
CA HIS A 217 13.60 3.98 0.47
C HIS A 217 12.81 2.75 -0.03
N ASN A 218 11.83 2.97 -0.93
CA ASN A 218 10.96 1.89 -1.39
C ASN A 218 11.75 0.84 -2.19
N GLU A 219 12.54 1.29 -3.17
CA GLU A 219 13.42 0.42 -3.94
C GLU A 219 14.69 0.09 -3.12
N PRO A 220 15.03 -1.20 -2.93
CA PRO A 220 16.20 -1.62 -2.15
C PRO A 220 17.54 -1.07 -2.65
N ASP A 221 17.70 -0.90 -3.96
CA ASP A 221 18.97 -0.47 -4.56
C ASP A 221 19.28 1.00 -4.27
N ASP A 222 18.26 1.82 -4.06
CA ASP A 222 18.39 3.24 -3.71
C ASP A 222 18.72 3.45 -2.22
N ARG A 223 18.62 2.39 -1.41
CA ARG A 223 19.01 2.44 0.00
C ARG A 223 20.55 2.44 0.09
N PRO A 224 21.17 3.18 1.02
CA PRO A 224 22.60 3.06 1.28
C PRO A 224 22.97 1.65 1.76
N SER A 225 24.25 1.34 1.75
CA SER A 225 24.83 0.21 2.45
C SER A 225 25.14 0.57 3.90
N PHE A 226 25.35 -0.43 4.77
CA PHE A 226 25.80 -0.16 6.15
C PHE A 226 27.13 0.61 6.23
N PRO A 227 28.15 0.34 5.40
CA PRO A 227 29.36 1.17 5.36
C PRO A 227 29.06 2.65 5.07
N GLU A 228 28.18 2.95 4.12
CA GLU A 228 27.77 4.34 3.84
C GLU A 228 26.99 4.96 5.00
N LEU A 229 26.11 4.19 5.66
CA LEU A 229 25.41 4.65 6.86
C LEU A 229 26.41 5.01 7.97
N GLU A 230 27.37 4.12 8.22
CA GLU A 230 28.41 4.30 9.25
C GLU A 230 29.28 5.53 8.97
N GLU A 231 29.70 5.72 7.72
CA GLU A 231 30.49 6.88 7.31
C GLU A 231 29.74 8.20 7.60
N VAL A 232 28.47 8.30 7.18
CA VAL A 232 27.67 9.51 7.40
C VAL A 232 27.44 9.74 8.90
N LEU A 233 27.08 8.69 9.65
CA LEU A 233 26.82 8.81 11.10
C LEU A 233 28.07 9.23 11.87
N LYS A 234 29.25 8.70 11.52
CA LYS A 234 30.53 9.12 12.12
C LYS A 234 30.84 10.57 11.80
N GLY A 235 30.66 11.00 10.56
CA GLY A 235 30.85 12.40 10.18
C GLY A 235 29.94 13.36 10.97
N GLN A 236 28.67 12.99 11.17
CA GLN A 236 27.74 13.77 11.98
C GLN A 236 28.11 13.76 13.47
N TRP A 237 28.57 12.62 13.99
CA TRP A 237 29.05 12.48 15.35
C TRP A 237 30.27 13.38 15.63
N GLU A 238 31.23 13.41 14.72
CA GLU A 238 32.41 14.29 14.80
C GLU A 238 32.02 15.77 14.73
N ALA A 239 31.07 16.13 13.86
CA ALA A 239 30.54 17.49 13.77
C ALA A 239 29.88 17.97 15.07
N LEU A 240 29.34 17.05 15.88
CA LEU A 240 28.80 17.33 17.21
C LEU A 240 29.88 17.39 18.33
N GLY A 241 31.16 17.32 17.97
CA GLY A 241 32.28 17.34 18.93
C GLY A 241 32.69 15.97 19.46
N GLY A 242 32.13 14.89 18.89
CA GLY A 242 32.43 13.51 19.28
C GLY A 242 32.16 13.24 20.76
N ALA A 243 33.04 12.45 21.40
CA ALA A 243 32.90 12.08 22.82
C ALA A 243 32.82 13.29 23.77
N ARG A 244 33.46 14.41 23.42
CA ARG A 244 33.43 15.65 24.21
C ARG A 244 32.07 16.36 24.18
N GLY A 245 31.25 16.11 23.16
CA GLY A 245 29.92 16.69 23.02
C GLY A 245 28.86 16.06 23.94
N LEU A 246 29.05 14.80 24.37
CA LEU A 246 28.17 14.12 25.32
C LEU A 246 28.38 14.59 26.76
N GLU A 247 29.60 14.98 27.13
CA GLU A 247 29.93 15.42 28.49
C GLU A 247 29.49 16.88 28.77
N ALA A 248 29.14 17.63 27.71
CA ALA A 248 28.82 19.05 27.77
C ALA A 248 27.31 19.37 27.68
N ARG A 249 26.43 18.35 27.58
CA ARG A 249 24.97 18.51 27.45
C ARG A 249 24.21 17.85 28.60
#